data_AF-A0A537QJJ2-F1
#
_entry.id   AF-A0A537QJJ2-F1
#
_cell.length_a   1.000
_cell.length_b   1.000
_cell.length_c   1.000
_cell.angle_alpha   90.00
_cell.angle_beta   90.00
_cell.angle_gamma   90.00
#
_symmetry.space_group_name_H-M   'P 1'
#
loop_
_entity.id
_entity.type
_entity.pdbx_description
1 polymer ?
#
loop_
_entity_poly.entity_id
_entity_poly.type
_entity_poly.pdbx_seq_one_letter_code
_entity_poly.pdbx_strand_id
1 'polypeptide(L)'
;MNPDPISDVVAFLRQPGLTTGVFWLLALASVVIAVYAFSTIPSQRRASHICDWGFRFLIGCMWWQQTLWKLPPAYTDHPEQPFGETGLAYWMGVMGKSAAIPAQADFVNNIVLPNFYLFAPIVYGLEVLTAVSLLLGLFVRLWGMIGALQVVNLWLGLYSAPGEWPWTYFFLLLLMLIFALHRYGRRLGLDAVVLARSQTRGILGRLWLAIAT
;
A
#
# COMPACT_ATOMS: atom_id res chain seq x y z
N MET A 1 24.08 -8.66 -4.11
CA MET A 1 22.72 -9.20 -3.96
C MET A 1 22.80 -10.42 -3.07
N ASN A 2 21.98 -10.48 -2.04
CA ASN A 2 21.81 -11.68 -1.21
C ASN A 2 21.02 -12.71 -2.05
N PRO A 3 21.53 -13.95 -2.27
CA PRO A 3 20.85 -14.91 -3.12
C PRO A 3 19.66 -15.59 -2.42
N ASP A 4 19.50 -15.43 -1.11
CA ASP A 4 18.47 -16.11 -0.33
C ASP A 4 17.31 -15.16 0.05
N PRO A 5 16.14 -15.26 -0.63
CA PRO A 5 14.99 -14.39 -0.34
C PRO A 5 14.41 -14.62 1.06
N ILE A 6 14.60 -15.80 1.66
CA ILE A 6 14.11 -16.07 3.03
C ILE A 6 14.93 -15.26 4.03
N SER A 7 16.24 -15.18 3.81
CA SER A 7 17.11 -14.41 4.69
C SER A 7 16.80 -12.91 4.67
N ASP A 8 16.37 -12.34 3.52
CA ASP A 8 15.92 -10.95 3.42
C ASP A 8 14.62 -10.71 4.20
N VAL A 9 13.67 -11.65 4.12
CA VAL A 9 12.44 -11.60 4.92
C VAL A 9 12.76 -11.68 6.41
N VAL A 10 13.63 -12.61 6.82
CA VAL A 10 14.03 -12.77 8.22
C VAL A 10 14.76 -11.52 8.73
N ALA A 11 15.62 -10.93 7.91
CA ALA A 11 16.33 -9.70 8.24
C ALA A 11 15.35 -8.55 8.48
N PHE A 12 14.39 -8.36 7.57
CA PHE A 12 13.33 -7.36 7.73
C PHE A 12 12.51 -7.57 9.01
N LEU A 13 12.03 -8.79 9.24
CA LEU A 13 11.18 -9.13 10.39
C LEU A 13 11.88 -8.96 11.75
N ARG A 14 13.21 -8.99 11.76
CA ARG A 14 14.05 -8.86 12.96
C ARG A 14 14.71 -7.49 13.10
N GLN A 15 14.55 -6.60 12.12
CA GLN A 15 15.18 -5.28 12.15
C GLN A 15 14.65 -4.50 13.35
N PRO A 16 15.51 -4.10 14.31
CA PRO A 16 15.05 -3.36 15.48
C PRO A 16 14.66 -1.94 15.04
N GLY A 17 13.39 -1.57 15.24
CA GLY A 17 12.89 -0.26 14.86
C GLY A 17 11.41 -0.09 15.16
N LEU A 18 10.98 1.16 15.31
CA LEU A 18 9.58 1.51 15.53
C LEU A 18 8.69 0.99 14.39
N THR A 19 9.18 1.10 13.15
CA THR A 19 8.49 0.64 11.94
C THR A 19 8.22 -0.87 11.97
N THR A 20 9.21 -1.68 12.37
CA THR A 20 9.04 -3.13 12.55
C THR A 20 8.06 -3.45 13.67
N GLY A 21 8.10 -2.72 14.78
CA GLY A 21 7.13 -2.86 15.87
C GLY A 21 5.70 -2.56 15.40
N VAL A 22 5.49 -1.46 14.68
CA VAL A 22 4.20 -1.09 14.10
C VAL A 22 3.74 -2.13 13.08
N PHE A 23 4.63 -2.65 12.23
CA PHE A 23 4.33 -3.73 11.31
C PHE A 23 3.79 -4.96 12.03
N TRP A 24 4.47 -5.43 13.08
CA TRP A 24 4.03 -6.59 13.86
C TRP A 24 2.67 -6.36 14.53
N LEU A 25 2.42 -5.15 15.05
CA LEU A 25 1.10 -4.79 15.59
C LEU A 25 0.01 -4.85 14.52
N LEU A 26 0.26 -4.30 13.33
CA LEU A 26 -0.69 -4.36 12.20
C LEU A 26 -0.92 -5.79 11.71
N ALA A 27 0.14 -6.60 11.63
CA ALA A 27 0.05 -7.98 11.21
C ALA A 27 -0.76 -8.82 12.21
N LEU A 28 -0.47 -8.68 13.50
CA LEU A 28 -1.23 -9.34 14.57
C LEU A 28 -2.69 -8.88 14.56
N ALA A 29 -2.94 -7.58 14.42
CA ALA A 29 -4.29 -7.04 14.33
C ALA A 29 -5.05 -7.62 13.12
N SER A 30 -4.40 -7.76 11.97
CA SER A 30 -5.00 -8.38 10.78
C SER A 30 -5.45 -9.82 11.06
N VAL A 31 -4.60 -10.63 11.69
CA VAL A 31 -4.90 -12.02 12.05
C VAL A 31 -6.05 -12.08 13.08
N VAL A 32 -6.00 -11.24 14.12
CA VAL A 32 -7.05 -11.19 15.14
C VAL A 32 -8.39 -10.81 14.53
N ILE A 33 -8.42 -9.80 13.65
CA ILE A 33 -9.63 -9.38 12.93
C ILE A 33 -10.16 -10.51 12.06
N ALA A 34 -9.29 -11.21 11.32
CA ALA A 34 -9.68 -12.31 10.46
C ALA A 34 -10.26 -13.49 11.26
N VAL A 35 -9.59 -13.91 12.34
CA VAL A 35 -10.05 -14.97 13.24
C VAL A 35 -11.39 -14.59 13.87
N TYR A 36 -11.52 -13.35 14.37
CA TYR A 36 -12.77 -12.85 14.94
C TYR A 36 -13.91 -12.85 13.90
N ALA A 37 -13.68 -12.35 12.69
CA ALA A 37 -14.69 -12.31 11.63
C ALA A 37 -15.11 -13.74 11.23
N PHE A 38 -14.17 -14.66 11.13
CA PHE A 38 -14.43 -16.07 10.83
C PHE A 38 -15.24 -16.76 11.94
N SER A 39 -14.87 -16.53 13.21
CA SER A 39 -15.53 -17.18 14.35
C SER A 39 -16.92 -16.62 14.62
N THR A 40 -17.12 -15.31 14.47
CA THR A 40 -18.37 -14.64 14.88
C THR A 40 -19.39 -14.42 13.76
N ILE A 41 -18.98 -14.39 12.50
CA ILE A 41 -19.87 -14.08 11.37
C ILE A 41 -20.01 -15.33 10.48
N PRO A 42 -21.14 -16.08 10.54
CA PRO A 42 -21.31 -17.32 9.78
C PRO A 42 -21.11 -17.18 8.27
N SER A 43 -21.49 -16.03 7.69
CA SER A 43 -21.31 -15.76 6.25
C SER A 43 -19.84 -15.62 5.82
N GLN A 44 -18.91 -15.45 6.77
CA GLN A 44 -17.48 -15.31 6.51
C GLN A 44 -16.71 -16.64 6.51
N ARG A 45 -17.34 -17.74 6.92
CA ARG A 45 -16.69 -19.06 7.07
C ARG A 45 -16.52 -19.80 5.74
N ARG A 46 -15.75 -19.22 4.82
CA ARG A 46 -15.50 -19.79 3.49
C ARG A 46 -14.00 -19.83 3.22
N ALA A 47 -13.53 -20.93 2.63
CA ALA A 47 -12.13 -21.08 2.23
C ALA A 47 -11.69 -19.95 1.28
N SER A 48 -12.56 -19.53 0.34
CA SER A 48 -12.27 -18.40 -0.55
C SER A 48 -12.00 -17.10 0.21
N HIS A 49 -12.64 -16.85 1.35
CA HIS A 49 -12.38 -15.63 2.12
C HIS A 49 -11.02 -15.68 2.82
N ILE A 50 -10.54 -16.87 3.18
CA ILE A 50 -9.19 -17.06 3.72
C ILE A 50 -8.16 -16.75 2.63
N CYS A 51 -8.38 -17.23 1.40
CA CYS A 51 -7.53 -16.89 0.26
C CYS A 51 -7.56 -15.39 -0.05
N ASP A 52 -8.75 -14.78 -0.10
CA ASP A 52 -8.93 -13.35 -0.35
C ASP A 52 -8.18 -12.51 0.70
N TRP A 53 -8.29 -12.89 1.98
CA TRP A 53 -7.54 -12.28 3.08
C TRP A 53 -6.03 -12.46 2.90
N GLY A 54 -5.58 -13.66 2.56
CA GLY A 54 -4.16 -13.96 2.35
C GLY A 54 -3.55 -13.09 1.24
N PHE A 55 -4.21 -12.98 0.09
CA PHE A 55 -3.75 -12.10 -0.99
C PHE A 55 -3.72 -10.64 -0.57
N ARG A 56 -4.79 -10.16 0.08
CA ARG A 56 -4.85 -8.79 0.60
C ARG A 56 -3.73 -8.51 1.60
N PHE A 57 -3.48 -9.44 2.52
CA PHE A 57 -2.46 -9.35 3.55
C PHE A 57 -1.05 -9.27 2.93
N LEU A 58 -0.73 -10.17 2.00
CA LEU A 58 0.58 -10.19 1.32
C LEU A 58 0.84 -8.91 0.55
N ILE A 59 -0.14 -8.38 -0.18
CA ILE A 59 0.02 -7.10 -0.89
C ILE A 59 0.12 -5.94 0.12
N GLY A 60 -0.61 -5.98 1.23
CA GLY A 60 -0.44 -5.02 2.33
C GLY A 60 0.97 -5.04 2.93
N CYS A 61 1.58 -6.21 3.12
CA CYS A 61 2.97 -6.35 3.55
C CYS A 61 3.95 -5.74 2.53
N MET A 62 3.71 -5.97 1.23
CA MET A 62 4.54 -5.39 0.16
C MET A 62 4.45 -3.86 0.18
N TRP A 63 3.25 -3.28 0.27
CA TRP A 63 3.09 -1.82 0.39
C TRP A 63 3.78 -1.27 1.63
N TRP A 64 3.69 -1.98 2.77
CA TRP A 64 4.41 -1.57 3.98
C TRP A 64 5.92 -1.54 3.76
N GLN A 65 6.48 -2.60 3.16
CA GLN A 65 7.89 -2.69 2.84
C GLN A 65 8.36 -1.55 1.92
N GLN A 66 7.52 -1.14 0.95
CA GLN A 66 7.82 -0.01 0.06
C GLN A 66 7.93 1.34 0.75
N THR A 67 7.39 1.49 1.96
CA THR A 67 7.50 2.74 2.72
C THR A 67 8.85 2.90 3.43
N LEU A 68 9.60 1.82 3.63
CA LEU A 68 10.76 1.80 4.53
C LEU A 68 11.97 2.56 4.00
N TRP A 69 12.11 2.64 2.68
CA TRP A 69 13.15 3.44 2.02
C TRP A 69 12.72 4.90 1.79
N LYS A 70 11.54 5.30 2.32
CA LYS A 70 10.96 6.65 2.17
C LYS A 70 10.63 7.30 3.51
N LEU A 71 11.30 6.89 4.58
CA LEU A 71 10.97 7.33 5.94
C LEU A 71 11.24 8.83 6.15
N PRO A 72 10.30 9.59 6.74
CA PRO A 72 10.57 10.96 7.19
C PRO A 72 11.66 11.01 8.27
N PRO A 73 12.37 12.15 8.42
CA PRO A 73 12.21 13.39 7.67
C PRO A 73 13.01 13.45 6.35
N ALA A 74 13.93 12.51 6.13
CA ALA A 74 14.85 12.53 5.00
C ALA A 74 14.28 11.89 3.71
N TYR A 75 13.24 11.07 3.83
CA TYR A 75 12.60 10.33 2.73
C TYR A 75 13.59 9.43 1.95
N THR A 76 14.55 8.87 2.69
CA THR A 76 15.55 7.90 2.25
C THR A 76 15.93 7.01 3.43
N ASP A 77 16.35 5.77 3.15
CA ASP A 77 17.01 4.86 4.10
C ASP A 77 18.51 5.11 4.24
N HIS A 78 19.08 5.96 3.38
CA HIS A 78 20.49 6.35 3.34
C HIS A 78 20.66 7.87 3.56
N PRO A 79 20.34 8.39 4.75
CA PRO A 79 20.42 9.83 5.05
C PRO A 79 21.83 10.41 5.00
N GLU A 80 22.86 9.56 5.04
CA GLU A 80 24.26 9.94 4.88
C GLU A 80 24.63 10.35 3.45
N GLN A 81 23.82 9.97 2.45
CA GLN A 81 24.08 10.28 1.06
C GLN A 81 23.50 11.65 0.66
N PRO A 82 24.08 12.32 -0.36
CA PRO A 82 23.56 13.59 -0.86
C PRO A 82 22.10 13.48 -1.34
N PHE A 83 21.36 14.60 -1.23
CA PHE A 83 19.99 14.67 -1.71
C PHE A 83 19.90 14.32 -3.20
N GLY A 84 18.98 13.40 -3.55
CA GLY A 84 18.73 12.98 -4.93
C GLY A 84 19.56 11.77 -5.39
N GLU A 85 20.49 11.26 -4.57
CA GLU A 85 21.27 10.04 -4.88
C GLU A 85 20.54 8.76 -4.46
N THR A 86 19.68 8.84 -3.44
CA THR A 86 18.90 7.71 -2.92
C THR A 86 17.47 8.10 -2.57
N GLY A 87 16.67 7.10 -2.15
CA GLY A 87 15.35 7.33 -1.62
C GLY A 87 14.37 7.88 -2.65
N LEU A 88 13.32 8.55 -2.17
CA LEU A 88 12.25 9.06 -3.01
C LEU A 88 12.73 10.14 -4.00
N ALA A 89 13.68 10.97 -3.58
CA ALA A 89 14.21 12.06 -4.42
C ALA A 89 14.93 11.53 -5.67
N TYR A 90 15.71 10.46 -5.52
CA TYR A 90 16.36 9.79 -6.65
C TYR A 90 15.33 9.32 -7.69
N TRP A 91 14.31 8.58 -7.26
CA TRP A 91 13.28 8.05 -8.17
C TRP A 91 12.43 9.13 -8.82
N MET A 92 12.18 10.25 -8.13
CA MET A 92 11.57 11.42 -8.76
C MET A 92 12.49 12.05 -9.82
N GLY A 93 13.80 12.09 -9.58
CA GLY A 93 14.79 12.52 -10.56
C GLY A 93 14.85 11.62 -11.79
N VAL A 94 14.72 10.30 -11.60
CA VAL A 94 14.58 9.32 -12.70
C VAL A 94 13.29 9.58 -13.47
N MET A 95 12.16 9.73 -12.77
CA MET A 95 10.85 10.04 -13.36
C MET A 95 10.88 11.29 -14.24
N GLY A 96 11.58 12.35 -13.80
CA GLY A 96 11.79 13.57 -14.57
C GLY A 96 12.58 13.39 -15.88
N LYS A 97 13.21 12.24 -16.09
CA LYS A 97 14.01 11.92 -17.30
C LYS A 97 13.40 10.80 -18.14
N SER A 98 12.65 9.89 -17.52
CA SER A 98 12.19 8.64 -18.14
C SER A 98 10.69 8.55 -18.40
N ALA A 99 9.91 9.58 -18.05
CA ALA A 99 8.46 9.52 -18.19
C ALA A 99 8.03 9.31 -19.65
N ALA A 100 7.02 8.46 -19.84
CA ALA A 100 6.38 8.24 -21.14
C ALA A 100 5.71 9.53 -21.68
N ILE A 101 5.25 10.38 -20.77
CA ILE A 101 4.55 11.63 -21.09
C ILE A 101 5.46 12.82 -20.72
N PRO A 102 5.89 13.65 -21.69
CA PRO A 102 6.77 14.79 -21.42
C PRO A 102 6.21 15.76 -20.38
N ALA A 103 4.90 16.03 -20.41
CA ALA A 103 4.24 16.90 -19.43
C ALA A 103 4.35 16.39 -17.98
N GLN A 104 4.40 15.07 -17.77
CA GLN A 104 4.63 14.48 -16.44
C GLN A 104 6.07 14.74 -15.99
N ALA A 105 7.05 14.55 -16.88
CA ALA A 105 8.45 14.88 -16.59
C ALA A 105 8.62 16.37 -16.25
N ASP A 106 8.01 17.27 -17.04
CA ASP A 106 8.04 18.71 -16.79
C ASP A 106 7.41 19.09 -15.45
N PHE A 107 6.27 18.48 -15.10
CA PHE A 107 5.64 18.68 -13.80
C PHE A 107 6.56 18.25 -12.65
N VAL A 108 7.22 17.09 -12.79
CA VAL A 108 8.14 16.59 -11.76
C VAL A 108 9.36 17.50 -11.61
N ASN A 109 9.99 17.89 -12.72
CA ASN A 109 11.20 18.72 -12.72
C ASN A 109 10.95 20.15 -12.22
N ASN A 110 9.82 20.75 -12.61
CA ASN A 110 9.58 22.19 -12.36
C ASN A 110 8.72 22.46 -11.13
N ILE A 111 7.95 21.48 -10.64
CA ILE A 111 7.02 21.68 -9.52
C ILE A 111 7.32 20.71 -8.37
N VAL A 112 7.42 19.40 -8.64
CA VAL A 112 7.56 18.40 -7.56
C VAL A 112 8.93 18.45 -6.91
N LEU A 113 10.02 18.34 -7.68
CA LEU A 113 11.38 18.31 -7.16
C LEU A 113 11.77 19.62 -6.45
N PRO A 114 11.47 20.83 -6.97
CA PRO A 114 11.73 22.08 -6.25
C PRO A 114 10.95 22.20 -4.93
N ASN A 115 9.76 21.59 -4.85
CA ASN A 115 8.92 21.56 -3.65
C ASN A 115 8.91 20.17 -3.00
N PHE A 116 10.02 19.44 -3.05
CA PHE A 116 10.06 18.02 -2.67
C PHE A 116 9.47 17.73 -1.29
N TYR A 117 9.81 18.53 -0.28
CA TYR A 117 9.33 18.35 1.10
C TYR A 117 7.84 18.64 1.30
N LEU A 118 7.15 19.21 0.30
CA LEU A 118 5.69 19.30 0.27
C LEU A 118 5.07 18.00 -0.26
N PHE A 119 5.65 17.41 -1.31
CA PHE A 119 5.10 16.23 -1.99
C PHE A 119 5.50 14.91 -1.33
N ALA A 120 6.72 14.80 -0.81
CA ALA A 120 7.23 13.59 -0.19
C ALA A 120 6.36 13.06 0.97
N PRO A 121 5.89 13.89 1.94
CA PRO A 121 4.97 13.42 2.97
C PRO A 121 3.63 12.93 2.41
N ILE A 122 3.14 13.52 1.31
CA ILE A 122 1.89 13.10 0.67
C ILE A 122 2.07 11.70 0.08
N VAL A 123 3.11 11.50 -0.74
CA VAL A 123 3.41 10.18 -1.33
C VAL A 123 3.58 9.14 -0.22
N TYR A 124 4.47 9.38 0.74
CA TYR A 124 4.70 8.46 1.86
C TYR A 124 3.40 8.15 2.63
N GLY A 125 2.61 9.17 2.96
CA GLY A 125 1.35 9.01 3.68
C GLY A 125 0.34 8.16 2.92
N LEU A 126 0.21 8.36 1.60
CA LEU A 126 -0.69 7.56 0.75
C LEU A 126 -0.24 6.09 0.71
N GLU A 127 1.06 5.81 0.64
CA GLU A 127 1.59 4.44 0.69
C GLU A 127 1.33 3.77 2.05
N VAL A 128 1.62 4.47 3.16
CA VAL A 128 1.37 3.95 4.53
C VAL A 128 -0.10 3.65 4.74
N LEU A 129 -0.99 4.59 4.36
CA LEU A 129 -2.43 4.41 4.52
C LEU A 129 -2.96 3.27 3.64
N THR A 130 -2.39 3.10 2.44
CA THR A 130 -2.69 1.96 1.56
C THR A 130 -2.27 0.64 2.23
N ALA A 131 -1.06 0.56 2.76
CA ALA A 131 -0.56 -0.62 3.48
C ALA A 131 -1.45 -0.97 4.68
N VAL A 132 -1.74 0.01 5.55
CA VAL A 132 -2.59 -0.16 6.74
C VAL A 132 -4.00 -0.60 6.36
N SER A 133 -4.59 0.03 5.34
CA SER A 133 -5.92 -0.34 4.84
C SER A 133 -5.99 -1.80 4.39
N LEU A 134 -4.99 -2.25 3.61
CA LEU A 134 -4.92 -3.62 3.10
C LEU A 134 -4.67 -4.63 4.23
N LEU A 135 -3.75 -4.33 5.15
CA LEU A 135 -3.47 -5.20 6.28
C LEU A 135 -4.70 -5.39 7.17
N LEU A 136 -5.35 -4.30 7.60
CA LEU A 136 -6.51 -4.36 8.49
C LEU A 136 -7.82 -4.75 7.78
N GLY A 137 -7.88 -4.59 6.46
CA GLY A 137 -9.10 -4.80 5.68
C GLY A 137 -10.14 -3.71 5.90
N LEU A 138 -9.70 -2.46 6.03
CA LEU A 138 -10.54 -1.28 6.29
C LEU A 138 -10.49 -0.32 5.10
N PHE A 139 -11.63 0.05 4.51
CA PHE A 139 -11.71 0.91 3.32
C PHE A 139 -10.86 0.43 2.13
N VAL A 140 -10.72 -0.89 1.98
CA VAL A 140 -9.84 -1.51 0.96
C VAL A 140 -10.17 -1.04 -0.46
N ARG A 141 -11.45 -0.78 -0.73
CA ARG A 141 -11.90 -0.31 -2.04
C ARG A 141 -11.32 1.06 -2.39
N LEU A 142 -11.38 2.00 -1.45
CA LEU A 142 -10.87 3.36 -1.61
C LEU A 142 -9.35 3.34 -1.80
N TRP A 143 -8.65 2.64 -0.92
CA TRP A 143 -7.19 2.57 -0.95
C TRP A 143 -6.66 1.69 -2.10
N GLY A 144 -7.45 0.73 -2.58
CA GLY A 144 -7.21 0.03 -3.84
C GLY A 144 -7.19 0.99 -5.03
N MET A 145 -8.15 1.93 -5.10
CA MET A 145 -8.18 2.95 -6.15
C MET A 145 -7.01 3.93 -6.03
N ILE A 146 -6.74 4.44 -4.82
CA ILE A 146 -5.62 5.36 -4.58
C ILE A 146 -4.29 4.69 -4.93
N GLY A 147 -4.08 3.44 -4.50
CA GLY A 147 -2.90 2.66 -4.87
C GLY A 147 -2.80 2.41 -6.37
N ALA A 148 -3.91 2.13 -7.06
CA ALA A 148 -3.91 2.02 -8.52
C ALA A 148 -3.46 3.32 -9.19
N LEU A 149 -3.93 4.49 -8.73
CA LEU A 149 -3.49 5.79 -9.24
C LEU A 149 -1.99 6.04 -9.01
N GLN A 150 -1.48 5.68 -7.84
CA GLN A 150 -0.03 5.75 -7.55
C GLN A 150 0.78 4.85 -8.50
N VAL A 151 0.29 3.65 -8.78
CA VAL A 151 0.96 2.71 -9.69
C VAL A 151 0.87 3.18 -11.15
N VAL A 152 -0.23 3.80 -11.57
CA VAL A 152 -0.31 4.46 -12.89
C VAL A 152 0.73 5.57 -13.00
N ASN A 153 0.89 6.40 -11.97
CA ASN A 153 1.91 7.44 -11.94
C ASN A 153 3.32 6.86 -12.06
N LEU A 154 3.61 5.75 -11.37
CA LEU A 154 4.91 5.05 -11.48
C LEU A 154 5.10 4.43 -12.87
N TRP A 155 4.09 3.73 -13.39
CA TRP A 155 4.15 3.07 -14.69
C TRP A 155 4.44 4.05 -15.82
N LEU A 156 3.75 5.20 -15.83
CA LEU A 156 3.98 6.26 -16.81
C LEU A 156 5.29 6.99 -16.56
N GLY A 157 5.64 7.24 -15.30
CA GLY A 157 6.82 8.02 -14.92
C GLY A 157 8.15 7.29 -15.12
N LEU A 158 8.16 5.96 -14.99
CA LEU A 158 9.35 5.12 -15.07
C LEU A 158 9.36 4.25 -16.33
N TYR A 159 8.49 4.51 -17.30
CA TYR A 159 8.29 3.66 -18.48
C TYR A 159 9.57 3.36 -19.26
N SER A 160 10.44 4.37 -19.42
CA SER A 160 11.71 4.26 -20.15
C SER A 160 12.93 4.25 -19.21
N ALA A 161 12.73 4.00 -17.91
CA ALA A 161 13.82 4.02 -16.94
C ALA A 161 14.77 2.82 -17.17
N PRO A 162 16.10 3.03 -17.20
CA PRO A 162 17.05 1.93 -17.39
C PRO A 162 16.92 0.86 -16.30
N GLY A 163 16.83 -0.42 -16.71
CA GLY A 163 16.73 -1.55 -15.78
C GLY A 163 15.32 -1.84 -15.27
N GLU A 164 14.34 -0.97 -15.54
CA GLU A 164 12.95 -1.17 -15.17
C GLU A 164 12.19 -1.97 -16.24
N TRP A 165 11.30 -2.85 -15.79
CA TRP A 165 10.42 -3.62 -16.68
C TRP A 165 8.97 -3.14 -16.52
N PRO A 166 8.37 -2.48 -17.53
CA PRO A 166 7.05 -1.82 -17.36
C PRO A 166 5.92 -2.72 -16.86
N TRP A 167 5.99 -4.02 -17.12
CA TRP A 167 4.98 -4.98 -16.69
C TRP A 167 4.94 -5.21 -15.17
N THR A 168 6.02 -4.93 -14.43
CA THR A 168 6.02 -5.02 -12.96
C THR A 168 4.96 -4.08 -12.38
N TYR A 169 4.93 -2.84 -12.86
CA TYR A 169 3.94 -1.83 -12.50
C TYR A 169 2.56 -2.21 -13.01
N PHE A 170 2.46 -2.71 -14.25
CA PHE A 170 1.16 -3.08 -14.81
C PHE A 170 0.49 -4.24 -14.06
N PHE A 171 1.24 -5.26 -13.64
CA PHE A 171 0.69 -6.33 -12.81
C PHE A 171 0.23 -5.84 -11.44
N LEU A 172 1.02 -4.94 -10.82
CA LEU A 172 0.61 -4.31 -9.57
C LEU A 172 -0.65 -3.45 -9.76
N LEU A 173 -0.77 -2.74 -10.88
CA LEU A 173 -1.96 -1.97 -11.23
C LEU A 173 -3.19 -2.88 -11.28
N LEU A 174 -3.10 -4.03 -11.97
CA LEU A 174 -4.20 -5.00 -12.02
C LEU A 174 -4.59 -5.51 -10.63
N LEU A 175 -3.61 -5.81 -9.77
CA LEU A 175 -3.87 -6.23 -8.38
C LEU A 175 -4.59 -5.14 -7.58
N MET A 176 -4.16 -3.88 -7.70
CA MET A 176 -4.81 -2.76 -7.03
C MET A 176 -6.23 -2.51 -7.57
N LEU A 177 -6.45 -2.65 -8.87
CA LEU A 177 -7.77 -2.57 -9.48
C LEU A 177 -8.70 -3.69 -9.00
N ILE A 178 -8.18 -4.92 -8.82
CA ILE A 178 -8.95 -6.02 -8.23
C ILE A 178 -9.43 -5.63 -6.82
N PHE A 179 -8.58 -5.02 -5.99
CA PHE A 179 -9.00 -4.53 -4.67
C PHE A 179 -9.97 -3.33 -4.74
N ALA A 180 -9.86 -2.50 -5.77
CA ALA A 180 -10.75 -1.36 -6.00
C ALA A 180 -12.14 -1.74 -6.53
N LEU A 181 -12.24 -2.88 -7.24
CA LEU A 181 -13.49 -3.36 -7.84
C LEU A 181 -14.20 -4.38 -6.96
N HIS A 182 -13.44 -5.25 -6.29
CA HIS A 182 -13.99 -6.30 -5.43
C HIS A 182 -13.96 -5.90 -3.95
N ARG A 183 -14.90 -6.45 -3.16
CA ARG A 183 -15.05 -6.09 -1.74
C ARG A 183 -14.12 -6.89 -0.83
N TYR A 184 -12.80 -6.84 -1.08
CA TYR A 184 -11.78 -7.58 -0.30
C TYR A 184 -11.73 -7.18 1.19
N GLY A 185 -12.11 -5.95 1.55
CA GLY A 185 -12.27 -5.56 2.96
C GLY A 185 -13.38 -6.33 3.68
N ARG A 186 -14.40 -6.80 2.95
CA ARG A 186 -15.52 -7.59 3.49
C ARG A 186 -15.25 -9.09 3.50
N ARG A 187 -14.02 -9.50 3.22
CA ARG A 187 -13.52 -10.88 3.26
C ARG A 187 -12.51 -10.96 4.41
N LEU A 188 -12.97 -11.38 5.59
CA LEU A 188 -12.16 -11.43 6.82
C LEU A 188 -11.37 -10.13 7.11
N GLY A 189 -11.97 -8.98 6.84
CA GLY A 189 -11.41 -7.66 7.16
C GLY A 189 -12.30 -6.87 8.09
N LEU A 190 -11.79 -5.72 8.53
CA LEU A 190 -12.51 -4.85 9.45
C LEU A 190 -13.82 -4.32 8.85
N ASP A 191 -13.90 -4.10 7.53
CA ASP A 191 -15.14 -3.71 6.86
C ASP A 191 -16.26 -4.75 7.07
N ALA A 192 -15.93 -6.05 7.13
CA ALA A 192 -16.91 -7.09 7.41
C ALA A 192 -17.48 -6.98 8.83
N VAL A 193 -16.61 -6.70 9.81
CA VAL A 193 -16.98 -6.54 11.22
C VAL A 193 -17.84 -5.30 11.43
N VAL A 194 -17.44 -4.18 10.82
CA VAL A 194 -18.21 -2.92 10.87
C VAL A 194 -19.59 -3.12 10.25
N LEU A 195 -19.67 -3.78 9.09
CA LEU A 195 -20.94 -4.08 8.42
C LEU A 195 -21.85 -4.98 9.27
N ALA A 196 -21.31 -6.06 9.84
CA ALA A 196 -22.11 -6.96 10.69
C ALA A 196 -22.69 -6.22 11.90
N ARG A 197 -21.90 -5.37 12.56
CA ARG A 197 -22.36 -4.57 13.71
C ARG A 197 -23.38 -3.50 13.31
N SER A 198 -23.24 -2.91 12.13
CA SER A 198 -24.13 -1.84 11.67
C SER A 198 -25.51 -2.35 11.28
N GLN A 199 -25.59 -3.59 10.77
CA GLN A 199 -26.87 -4.28 10.50
C GLN A 199 -27.63 -4.60 11.78
N THR A 200 -26.94 -4.87 12.90
CA THR A 200 -27.57 -5.09 14.21
C THR A 200 -28.15 -3.79 14.82
N ARG A 201 -27.62 -2.62 14.47
CA ARG A 201 -27.99 -1.30 15.04
C ARG A 201 -28.87 -0.46 14.12
N GLY A 202 -29.92 -1.07 13.54
CA GLY A 202 -30.81 -0.50 12.50
C GLY A 202 -30.92 1.04 12.45
N ILE A 203 -30.87 1.59 11.24
CA ILE A 203 -30.90 3.02 10.82
C ILE A 203 -29.50 3.64 10.62
N LEU A 204 -28.59 3.67 11.62
CA LEU A 204 -27.23 4.24 11.45
C LEU A 204 -26.34 3.43 10.49
N GLY A 205 -26.62 2.14 10.32
CA GLY A 205 -25.88 1.28 9.39
C GLY A 205 -26.09 1.59 7.91
N ARG A 206 -27.20 2.26 7.54
CA ARG A 206 -27.50 2.62 6.14
C ARG A 206 -26.62 3.77 5.63
N LEU A 207 -26.24 4.71 6.49
CA LEU A 207 -25.33 5.82 6.16
C LEU A 207 -23.88 5.34 5.96
N TRP A 208 -23.38 4.46 6.83
CA TRP A 208 -22.08 3.82 6.65
C TRP A 208 -22.01 2.95 5.39
N LEU A 209 -23.11 2.27 5.06
CA LEU A 209 -23.22 1.48 3.83
C LEU A 209 -23.01 2.33 2.57
N ALA A 210 -23.45 3.59 2.55
CA ALA A 210 -23.31 4.48 1.39
C ALA A 210 -21.86 4.98 1.17
N ILE A 211 -21.09 5.16 2.25
CA ILE A 211 -19.66 5.56 2.16
C ILE A 211 -18.78 4.33 1.84
N ALA A 212 -19.22 3.14 2.25
CA ALA A 212 -18.50 1.88 2.05
C ALA A 212 -18.98 1.06 0.83
N THR A 213 -19.94 1.56 0.03
CA THR A 213 -20.34 0.99 -1.28
C THR A 213 -19.47 1.56 -2.37
#